data_AF-A0A9D1D475-F1
#
_entry.id   AF-A0A9D1D475-F1
#
_cell.length_a   1.000
_cell.length_b   1.000
_cell.length_c   1.000
_cell.angle_alpha   90.00
_cell.angle_beta   90.00
_cell.angle_gamma   90.00
#
_symmetry.space_group_name_H-M   'P 1'
#
loop_
_entity.id
_entity.type
_entity.pdbx_description
1 polymer ?
#
loop_
_entity_poly.entity_id
_entity_poly.type
_entity_poly.pdbx_seq_one_letter_code
_entity_poly.pdbx_strand_id
1 'polypeptide(L)'
;MTCAEAEKLVVPYIKDELSPMELEDFIDHINHCPACREELEIHYMVDVGLKKLDEADGTYDIVGDLKRKLAESSAVINRYFVLQIVRCAVTTLMGMALIVEILLQIRIWHQTGFLFF
;
A
#
# COMPACT_ATOMS: atom_id res chain seq x y z
N MET A 1 -6.97 -5.97 1.09
CA MET A 1 -8.11 -5.69 2.00
C MET A 1 -9.48 -5.68 1.32
N THR A 2 -10.55 -5.71 2.14
CA THR A 2 -11.97 -5.53 1.74
C THR A 2 -12.43 -4.07 1.90
N CYS A 3 -13.53 -3.69 1.24
CA CYS A 3 -14.07 -2.31 1.30
C CYS A 3 -14.41 -1.85 2.74
N ALA A 4 -14.92 -2.76 3.57
CA ALA A 4 -15.26 -2.47 4.97
C ALA A 4 -14.03 -2.28 5.88
N GLU A 5 -12.90 -2.87 5.51
CA GLU A 5 -11.62 -2.62 6.18
C GLU A 5 -11.03 -1.29 5.72
N ALA A 6 -11.09 -1.00 4.41
CA ALA A 6 -10.65 0.28 3.86
C ALA A 6 -11.39 1.46 4.54
N GLU A 7 -12.71 1.38 4.68
CA GLU A 7 -13.53 2.43 5.31
C GLU A 7 -13.07 2.76 6.75
N LYS A 8 -12.68 1.75 7.53
CA LYS A 8 -12.16 1.95 8.90
C LYS A 8 -10.78 2.59 8.94
N LEU A 9 -10.00 2.45 7.86
CA LEU A 9 -8.65 3.00 7.74
C LEU A 9 -8.64 4.44 7.19
N VAL A 10 -9.78 4.97 6.74
CA VAL A 10 -9.92 6.34 6.22
C VAL A 10 -9.53 7.40 7.26
N VAL A 11 -10.04 7.29 8.49
CA VAL A 11 -9.74 8.26 9.57
C VAL A 11 -8.26 8.22 10.01
N PRO A 12 -7.65 7.06 10.30
CA PRO A 12 -6.22 7.00 10.64
C PRO A 12 -5.31 7.37 9.46
N TYR A 13 -5.76 7.18 8.20
CA TYR A 13 -5.07 7.72 7.02
C TYR A 13 -5.00 9.24 7.03
N ILE A 14 -6.13 9.91 7.28
CA ILE A 14 -6.20 11.38 7.34
C ILE A 14 -5.30 11.95 8.46
N LYS A 15 -5.05 11.16 9.51
CA LYS A 15 -4.21 11.52 10.66
C LYS A 15 -2.75 11.07 10.55
N ASP A 16 -2.35 10.43 9.46
CA ASP A 16 -1.01 9.85 9.27
C ASP A 16 -0.61 8.81 10.36
N GLU A 17 -1.59 8.10 10.93
CA GLU A 17 -1.40 7.12 12.01
C GLU A 17 -1.29 5.65 11.51
N LEU A 18 -1.30 5.45 10.19
CA LEU A 18 -1.25 4.10 9.60
C LEU A 18 0.14 3.50 9.61
N SER A 19 0.22 2.19 9.87
CA SER A 19 1.46 1.44 9.70
C SER A 19 1.82 1.30 8.20
N PRO A 20 3.11 1.16 7.86
CA PRO A 20 3.55 1.10 6.46
C PRO A 20 2.97 -0.09 5.67
N MET A 21 2.58 -1.18 6.35
CA MET A 21 1.95 -2.34 5.71
C MET A 21 0.45 -2.13 5.48
N GLU A 22 -0.27 -1.51 6.42
CA GLU A 22 -1.70 -1.23 6.29
C GLU A 22 -1.96 -0.12 5.28
N LEU A 23 -1.06 0.87 5.22
CA LEU A 23 -1.09 1.92 4.21
C LEU A 23 -0.93 1.36 2.78
N GLU A 24 -0.09 0.33 2.61
CA GLU A 24 0.13 -0.33 1.32
C GLU A 24 -1.16 -0.88 0.75
N ASP A 25 -1.79 -1.69 1.58
CA ASP A 25 -2.96 -2.46 1.23
C ASP A 25 -4.16 -1.50 1.03
N PHE A 26 -4.16 -0.35 1.73
CA PHE A 26 -5.19 0.69 1.66
C PHE A 26 -5.12 1.47 0.35
N ILE A 27 -3.92 1.93 -0.02
CA ILE A 27 -3.71 2.65 -1.26
C ILE A 27 -3.92 1.74 -2.47
N ASP A 28 -3.49 0.48 -2.41
CA ASP A 28 -3.75 -0.48 -3.49
C ASP A 28 -5.27 -0.68 -3.70
N HIS A 29 -6.03 -0.81 -2.62
CA HIS A 29 -7.49 -0.96 -2.70
C HIS A 29 -8.19 0.28 -3.26
N ILE A 30 -7.81 1.49 -2.85
CA ILE A 30 -8.42 2.75 -3.33
C ILE A 30 -8.12 3.01 -4.81
N ASN A 31 -6.97 2.57 -5.31
CA ASN A 31 -6.66 2.68 -6.74
C ASN A 31 -7.51 1.74 -7.61
N HIS A 32 -7.87 0.57 -7.08
CA HIS A 32 -8.64 -0.45 -7.81
C HIS A 32 -10.16 -0.38 -7.53
N CYS A 33 -10.60 0.34 -6.51
CA CYS A 33 -12.00 0.48 -6.12
C CYS A 33 -12.46 1.96 -6.16
N PRO A 34 -13.19 2.38 -7.20
CA PRO A 34 -13.64 3.77 -7.35
C PRO A 34 -14.63 4.20 -6.26
N ALA A 35 -15.43 3.27 -5.71
CA ALA A 35 -16.39 3.56 -4.65
C ALA A 35 -15.67 3.95 -3.33
N CYS A 36 -14.64 3.20 -2.95
CA CYS A 36 -13.85 3.52 -1.75
C CYS A 36 -13.04 4.82 -1.93
N ARG A 37 -12.66 5.16 -3.16
CA ARG A 37 -12.00 6.42 -3.48
C ARG A 37 -12.93 7.63 -3.30
N GLU A 38 -14.17 7.53 -3.77
CA GLU A 38 -15.18 8.57 -3.61
C GLU A 38 -15.51 8.80 -2.12
N GLU A 39 -15.64 7.71 -1.35
CA GLU A 39 -15.86 7.79 0.10
C GLU A 39 -14.70 8.48 0.85
N LEU A 40 -13.45 8.14 0.49
CA LEU A 40 -12.27 8.82 1.04
C LEU A 40 -12.28 10.33 0.72
N GLU A 41 -12.68 10.70 -0.50
CA GLU A 41 -12.76 12.10 -0.94
C GLU A 41 -13.81 12.88 -0.15
N ILE A 42 -14.99 12.28 0.10
CA ILE A 42 -16.05 12.87 0.91
C ILE A 42 -15.56 13.09 2.35
N HIS A 43 -14.99 12.07 2.98
CA HIS A 43 -14.49 12.16 4.36
C HIS A 43 -13.38 13.21 4.51
N TYR A 44 -12.46 13.29 3.55
CA TYR A 44 -11.40 14.30 3.54
C TYR A 44 -11.98 15.72 3.38
N MET A 45 -12.97 15.90 2.50
CA MET A 45 -13.63 17.19 2.30
C MET A 45 -14.37 17.67 3.57
N VAL A 46 -14.98 16.75 4.33
CA VAL A 46 -15.62 17.07 5.61
C VAL A 46 -14.59 17.45 6.68
N ASP A 47 -13.49 16.70 6.84
CA ASP A 47 -12.45 17.03 7.84
C ASP A 47 -11.80 18.39 7.57
N VAL A 48 -11.49 18.65 6.29
CA VAL A 48 -10.93 19.95 5.86
C VAL A 48 -11.98 21.06 5.92
N GLY A 49 -13.24 20.76 5.61
CA GLY A 49 -14.36 21.70 5.73
C GLY A 49 -14.62 22.13 7.18
N LEU A 50 -14.49 21.21 8.14
CA LEU A 50 -14.63 21.50 9.57
C LEU A 50 -13.46 22.34 10.11
N LYS A 51 -12.21 22.02 9.72
CA LYS A 51 -11.04 22.87 10.04
C LYS A 51 -11.17 24.29 9.48
N LYS A 52 -11.80 24.44 8.32
CA LYS A 52 -12.04 25.74 7.67
C LYS A 52 -13.15 26.59 8.27
N LEU A 53 -14.04 25.99 9.07
CA LEU A 53 -15.02 26.76 9.84
C LEU A 53 -14.39 27.34 11.13
N ASP A 54 -13.33 26.68 11.64
CA ASP A 54 -12.55 27.16 12.78
C ASP A 54 -11.55 28.25 12.38
N GLU A 55 -11.00 28.19 11.17
CA GLU A 55 -10.14 29.23 10.59
C GLU A 55 -10.93 30.14 9.65
N ALA A 56 -11.51 31.20 10.21
CA ALA A 56 -12.19 32.26 9.47
C ALA A 56 -11.20 33.04 8.58
N ASP A 57 -10.85 32.52 7.40
CA ASP A 57 -10.21 33.34 6.36
C ASP A 57 -10.55 32.91 4.93
N GLY A 58 -10.70 33.91 4.07
CA GLY A 58 -11.30 33.85 2.76
C GLY A 58 -10.47 33.09 1.72
N THR A 59 -11.19 32.40 0.84
CA THR A 59 -10.72 31.92 -0.47
C THR A 59 -9.44 31.06 -0.45
N TYR A 60 -9.46 29.98 0.32
CA TYR A 60 -8.44 28.92 0.23
C TYR A 60 -8.91 27.81 -0.73
N ASP A 61 -8.20 27.59 -1.84
CA ASP A 61 -8.51 26.55 -2.84
C ASP A 61 -8.17 25.14 -2.31
N ILE A 62 -9.14 24.53 -1.64
CA ILE A 62 -9.06 23.18 -1.05
C ILE A 62 -8.67 22.14 -2.10
N VAL A 63 -9.25 22.28 -3.30
CA VAL A 63 -9.08 21.33 -4.40
C VAL A 63 -7.67 21.45 -4.97
N GLY A 64 -7.17 22.69 -5.08
CA GLY A 64 -5.79 22.97 -5.47
C GLY A 64 -4.75 22.42 -4.48
N ASP A 65 -4.95 22.64 -3.19
CA ASP A 65 -4.01 22.15 -2.16
C ASP A 65 -4.07 20.63 -1.99
N LEU A 66 -5.25 20.01 -2.11
CA LEU A 66 -5.39 18.55 -2.16
C LEU A 66 -4.70 17.95 -3.40
N LYS A 67 -4.88 18.54 -4.58
CA LYS A 67 -4.16 18.11 -5.79
C LYS A 67 -2.65 18.26 -5.63
N ARG A 68 -2.19 19.33 -4.98
CA ARG A 68 -0.76 19.58 -4.76
C ARG A 68 -0.19 18.59 -3.74
N LYS A 69 -0.90 18.31 -2.65
CA LYS A 69 -0.54 17.25 -1.70
C LYS A 69 -0.60 15.87 -2.33
N LEU A 70 -1.56 15.57 -3.19
CA LEU A 70 -1.61 14.31 -3.94
C LEU A 70 -0.47 14.22 -4.97
N ALA A 71 -0.07 15.32 -5.61
CA ALA A 71 1.05 15.35 -6.56
C ALA A 71 2.42 15.28 -5.88
N GLU A 72 2.58 15.94 -4.73
CA GLU A 72 3.76 15.86 -3.88
C GLU A 72 3.85 14.48 -3.21
N SER A 73 2.72 13.96 -2.74
CA SER A 73 2.60 12.57 -2.29
C SER A 73 2.81 11.61 -3.45
N SER A 74 2.48 11.93 -4.70
CA SER A 74 2.80 11.10 -5.88
C SER A 74 4.32 10.88 -6.04
N ALA A 75 5.15 11.85 -5.66
CA ALA A 75 6.60 11.72 -5.65
C ALA A 75 7.12 10.84 -4.49
N VAL A 76 6.43 10.83 -3.35
CA VAL A 76 6.68 9.91 -2.22
C VAL A 76 6.16 8.50 -2.55
N ILE A 77 5.01 8.42 -3.18
CA ILE A 77 4.33 7.24 -3.72
C ILE A 77 5.22 6.55 -4.75
N ASN A 78 5.97 7.27 -5.59
CA ASN A 78 6.92 6.61 -6.50
C ASN A 78 8.06 5.90 -5.74
N ARG A 79 8.57 6.49 -4.65
CA ARG A 79 9.56 5.80 -3.79
C ARG A 79 8.95 4.57 -3.13
N TYR A 80 7.68 4.67 -2.74
CA TYR A 80 6.94 3.59 -2.12
C TYR A 80 6.61 2.46 -3.11
N PHE A 81 6.09 2.75 -4.30
CA PHE A 81 5.89 1.79 -5.39
C PHE A 81 7.20 1.13 -5.81
N VAL A 82 8.29 1.90 -5.91
CA VAL A 82 9.62 1.34 -6.20
C VAL A 82 10.06 0.38 -5.08
N LEU A 83 9.88 0.74 -3.81
CA LEU A 83 10.19 -0.15 -2.68
C LEU A 83 9.30 -1.40 -2.67
N GLN A 84 8.03 -1.27 -2.99
CA GLN A 84 7.06 -2.36 -3.09
C GLN A 84 7.42 -3.34 -4.21
N ILE A 85 7.73 -2.83 -5.40
CA ILE A 85 8.19 -3.64 -6.54
C ILE A 85 9.48 -4.38 -6.18
N VAL A 86 10.44 -3.69 -5.56
CA VAL A 86 11.70 -4.30 -5.11
C VAL A 86 11.46 -5.40 -4.07
N ARG A 87 10.59 -5.15 -3.07
CA ARG A 87 10.30 -6.12 -2.02
C ARG A 87 9.56 -7.36 -2.54
N CYS A 88 8.61 -7.18 -3.45
CA CYS A 88 7.90 -8.26 -4.14
C CYS A 88 8.89 -9.11 -4.98
N ALA A 89 9.77 -8.45 -5.74
CA ALA A 89 10.81 -9.11 -6.51
C ALA A 89 11.78 -9.90 -5.61
N VAL A 90 12.25 -9.32 -4.51
CA VAL A 90 13.15 -10.00 -3.56
C VAL A 90 12.48 -11.23 -2.94
N THR A 91 11.21 -11.11 -2.54
CA THR A 91 10.47 -12.21 -1.89
C THR A 91 10.27 -13.39 -2.85
N THR A 92 9.89 -13.11 -4.09
CA THR A 92 9.71 -14.14 -5.13
C THR A 92 11.03 -14.80 -5.51
N LEU A 93 12.11 -14.02 -5.66
CA LEU A 93 13.45 -14.55 -5.90
C LEU A 93 13.94 -15.44 -4.76
N MET A 94 13.72 -15.03 -3.52
CA MET A 94 14.09 -15.82 -2.33
C MET A 94 13.31 -17.14 -2.27
N GLY A 95 12.00 -17.12 -2.54
CA GLY A 95 11.18 -18.32 -2.63
C GLY A 95 11.65 -19.27 -3.75
N MET A 96 11.93 -18.73 -4.94
CA MET A 96 12.46 -19.51 -6.06
C MET A 96 13.82 -20.15 -5.72
N ALA A 97 14.71 -19.44 -5.04
CA ALA A 97 16.00 -19.96 -4.62
C ALA A 97 15.86 -21.15 -3.66
N LEU A 98 15.00 -21.02 -2.64
CA LEU A 98 14.71 -22.11 -1.69
C LEU A 98 14.15 -23.35 -2.39
N ILE A 99 13.26 -23.15 -3.37
CA ILE A 99 12.72 -24.26 -4.18
C ILE A 99 13.84 -24.98 -4.95
N VAL A 100 14.75 -24.22 -5.56
CA VAL A 100 15.89 -24.80 -6.29
C VAL A 100 16.81 -25.58 -5.36
N GLU A 101 17.11 -25.06 -4.16
CA GLU A 101 17.91 -25.77 -3.15
C GLU A 101 17.26 -27.09 -2.73
N ILE A 102 15.94 -27.10 -2.49
CA ILE A 102 15.19 -28.31 -2.15
C ILE A 102 15.22 -29.32 -3.29
N LEU A 103 15.03 -28.89 -4.54
CA LEU A 103 15.10 -29.77 -5.70
C LEU A 103 16.48 -30.40 -5.86
N LEU A 104 17.56 -29.66 -5.59
CA LEU A 104 18.92 -30.17 -5.59
C LEU A 104 19.13 -31.22 -4.48
N GLN A 105 18.64 -30.97 -3.27
CA GLN A 105 18.68 -31.95 -2.18
C GLN A 105 17.93 -33.24 -2.55
N ILE A 106 16.74 -33.13 -3.15
CA ILE A 106 15.95 -34.28 -3.64
C ILE A 106 16.71 -35.03 -4.74
N ARG A 107 17.33 -34.32 -5.68
CA ARG A 107 18.17 -34.92 -6.73
C ARG A 107 19.34 -35.70 -6.16
N ILE A 108 20.05 -35.11 -5.19
CA ILE A 108 21.16 -35.76 -4.51
C ILE A 108 20.66 -37.01 -3.80
N TRP A 109 19.58 -36.92 -3.01
CA TRP A 109 18.96 -38.06 -2.32
C TRP A 109 18.51 -39.16 -3.28
N HIS A 110 18.02 -38.83 -4.48
CA HIS A 110 17.67 -39.83 -5.48
C HIS A 110 18.92 -40.50 -6.09
N GLN A 111 20.02 -39.76 -6.25
CA GLN A 111 21.29 -40.31 -6.76
C GLN A 111 22.04 -41.12 -5.69
N THR A 112 22.05 -40.68 -4.43
CA THR A 112 22.73 -41.36 -3.31
C THR A 112 21.85 -42.40 -2.61
N GLY A 113 20.52 -42.28 -2.70
CA GLY A 113 19.54 -43.22 -2.15
C GLY A 113 19.34 -44.51 -2.95
N PHE A 114 20.07 -44.68 -4.06
CA PHE A 114 20.26 -45.99 -4.70
C PHE A 114 21.51 -46.74 -4.17
N LEU A 115 22.33 -46.10 -3.31
CA LEU A 115 23.53 -46.71 -2.73
C LEU A 115 23.34 -47.23 -1.29
N PHE A 116 22.09 -47.31 -0.81
CA PHE A 116 21.76 -47.87 0.51
C PHE A 116 20.60 -48.87 0.47
N PHE A 117 20.63 -49.78 -0.53
CA PHE A 117 20.03 -51.11 -0.42
C PHE A 117 21.14 -52.15 -0.58
#